data_AF-A0AAD7NKA7-F1
#
_entry.id   AF-A0AAD7NKA7-F1
#
_cell.length_a   1.000
_cell.length_b   1.000
_cell.length_c   1.000
_cell.angle_alpha   90.00
_cell.angle_beta   90.00
_cell.angle_gamma   90.00
#
_symmetry.space_group_name_H-M   'P 1'
#
loop_
_entity.id
_entity.type
_entity.pdbx_description
1 polymer ?
#
loop_
_entity_poly.entity_id
_entity_poly.type
_entity_poly.pdbx_seq_one_letter_code
_entity_poly.pdbx_strand_id
1 'polypeptide(L)'
;RDVIKADKQDDNAATRVFAAVSLKKLTENVEENMGLIVFLFIIGELVDAYESRSMTHGIRAKAALRARLFFSTWKLFLDKQGYPQARYYISPAADKIYDMLLDGLLGLILIHRDHLSSPSIPLLPWKHESMGNERIFAALRDLFADMSLAQAIFAIPNL
;
A
#
# COMPACT_ATOMS: atom_id res chain seq x y z
N ARG A 1 5.59 -25.19 -4.76
CA ARG A 1 4.66 -24.15 -5.30
C ARG A 1 3.67 -23.93 -4.17
N ASP A 2 3.96 -22.98 -3.29
CA ASP A 2 3.60 -23.13 -1.86
C ASP A 2 2.26 -22.51 -1.48
N VAL A 3 1.45 -22.11 -2.46
CA VAL A 3 0.06 -21.73 -2.22
C VAL A 3 -0.80 -22.28 -3.36
N ILE A 4 -1.67 -23.24 -3.03
CA ILE A 4 -2.64 -23.84 -3.96
C ILE A 4 -3.90 -23.00 -3.92
N LYS A 5 -4.34 -22.47 -5.08
CA LYS A 5 -5.51 -21.57 -5.20
C LYS A 5 -5.44 -20.33 -4.28
N ALA A 6 -4.29 -19.64 -4.27
CA ALA A 6 -4.20 -18.34 -3.62
C ALA A 6 -5.25 -17.41 -4.22
N ASP A 7 -6.20 -16.93 -3.41
CA ASP A 7 -7.00 -15.78 -3.77
C ASP A 7 -6.09 -14.56 -3.75
N LYS A 8 -5.59 -14.18 -4.93
CA LYS A 8 -4.66 -13.05 -5.10
C LYS A 8 -5.38 -11.71 -5.07
N GLN A 9 -6.69 -11.69 -4.88
CA GLN A 9 -7.53 -10.51 -4.80
C GLN A 9 -8.10 -10.28 -3.39
N ASP A 10 -7.82 -11.16 -2.42
CA ASP A 10 -8.22 -10.94 -1.02
C ASP A 10 -7.29 -9.91 -0.33
N ASP A 11 -7.62 -8.63 -0.49
CA ASP A 11 -6.92 -7.54 0.18
C ASP A 11 -7.00 -7.63 1.70
N ASN A 12 -8.01 -8.32 2.26
CA ASN A 12 -8.06 -8.56 3.70
C ASN A 12 -6.98 -9.55 4.14
N ALA A 13 -6.65 -10.56 3.31
CA ALA A 13 -5.53 -11.43 3.58
C ALA A 13 -4.21 -10.67 3.58
N ALA A 14 -3.99 -9.81 2.58
CA ALA A 14 -2.82 -8.94 2.52
C ALA A 14 -2.75 -8.01 3.76
N THR A 15 -3.86 -7.37 4.12
CA THR A 15 -3.95 -6.51 5.31
C THR A 15 -3.58 -7.26 6.59
N ARG A 16 -4.06 -8.49 6.77
CA ARG A 16 -3.71 -9.32 7.94
C ARG A 16 -2.22 -9.65 8.00
N VAL A 17 -1.55 -9.85 6.86
CA VAL A 17 -0.10 -10.12 6.81
C VAL A 17 0.71 -8.96 7.39
N PHE A 18 0.32 -7.71 7.08
CA PHE A 18 0.99 -6.51 7.58
C PHE A 18 0.48 -6.02 8.94
N ALA A 19 -0.53 -6.66 9.51
CA ALA A 19 -1.11 -6.25 10.78
C ALA A 19 -0.16 -6.47 11.97
N ALA A 20 -0.35 -5.66 13.02
CA ALA A 20 0.42 -5.74 14.27
C ALA A 20 0.39 -7.15 14.92
N VAL A 21 -0.69 -7.91 14.74
CA VAL A 21 -0.81 -9.29 15.25
C VAL A 21 0.19 -10.22 14.57
N SER A 22 0.37 -10.10 13.26
CA SER A 22 1.33 -10.90 12.49
C SER A 22 2.77 -10.55 12.88
N LEU A 23 3.08 -9.26 13.02
CA LEU A 23 4.36 -8.81 13.55
C LEU A 23 4.63 -9.36 14.95
N LYS A 24 3.64 -9.29 15.86
CA LYS A 24 3.75 -9.84 17.22
C LYS A 24 4.10 -11.33 17.20
N LYS A 25 3.48 -12.11 16.31
CA LYS A 25 3.80 -13.53 16.18
C LYS A 25 5.23 -13.77 15.71
N LEU A 26 5.71 -13.02 14.73
CA LEU A 26 7.08 -13.15 14.22
C LEU A 26 8.12 -12.75 15.27
N THR A 27 7.80 -11.76 16.13
CA THR A 27 8.69 -11.33 17.21
C THR A 27 8.86 -12.37 18.33
N GLU A 28 8.14 -13.50 18.32
CA GLU A 28 8.42 -14.62 19.23
C GLU A 28 9.74 -15.32 18.89
N ASN A 29 10.22 -15.22 17.65
CA ASN A 29 11.52 -15.74 17.21
C ASN A 29 12.23 -14.70 16.32
N VAL A 30 12.81 -13.70 16.96
CA VAL A 30 13.42 -12.54 16.30
C VAL A 30 14.66 -12.92 15.50
N GLU A 31 15.49 -13.83 15.99
CA GLU A 31 16.75 -14.20 15.33
C GLU A 31 16.51 -14.81 13.94
N GLU A 32 15.50 -15.67 13.83
CA GLU A 32 15.13 -16.28 12.55
C GLU A 32 14.36 -15.32 11.64
N ASN A 33 13.52 -14.46 12.21
CA ASN A 33 12.57 -13.65 11.44
C ASN A 33 12.97 -12.19 11.25
N MET A 34 14.16 -11.76 11.68
CA MET A 34 14.54 -10.34 11.72
C MET A 34 14.29 -9.62 10.38
N GLY A 35 14.76 -10.19 9.27
CA GLY A 35 14.59 -9.59 7.94
C GLY A 35 13.11 -9.45 7.56
N LEU A 36 12.30 -10.47 7.85
CA LEU A 36 10.86 -10.47 7.60
C LEU A 36 10.13 -9.46 8.49
N ILE A 37 10.48 -9.38 9.78
CA ILE A 37 9.91 -8.41 10.72
C ILE A 37 10.15 -7.00 10.22
N VAL A 38 11.40 -6.66 9.87
CA VAL A 38 11.76 -5.34 9.35
C VAL A 38 10.99 -5.03 8.07
N PHE A 39 10.93 -5.99 7.14
CA PHE A 39 10.18 -5.82 5.90
C PHE A 39 8.69 -5.57 6.15
N LEU A 40 8.01 -6.44 6.90
CA LEU A 40 6.58 -6.30 7.18
C LEU A 40 6.25 -5.02 7.95
N PHE A 41 7.12 -4.61 8.88
CA PHE A 41 6.95 -3.36 9.63
C PHE A 41 6.97 -2.15 8.71
N ILE A 42 7.96 -2.08 7.81
CA ILE A 42 8.14 -0.94 6.91
C ILE A 42 7.00 -0.85 5.89
N ILE A 43 6.59 -1.99 5.33
CA ILE A 43 5.47 -2.01 4.38
C ILE A 43 4.14 -1.71 5.10
N GLY A 44 3.93 -2.29 6.28
CA GLY A 44 2.72 -2.05 7.07
C GLY A 44 2.57 -0.59 7.47
N GLU A 45 3.64 0.06 7.91
CA GLU A 45 3.60 1.50 8.21
C GLU A 45 3.33 2.36 6.98
N LEU A 46 3.84 1.98 5.80
CA LEU A 46 3.56 2.71 4.56
C LEU A 46 2.08 2.56 4.17
N VAL A 47 1.49 1.38 4.32
CA VAL A 47 0.05 1.14 4.11
C VAL A 47 -0.78 1.97 5.10
N ASP A 48 -0.44 1.92 6.39
CA ASP A 48 -1.10 2.74 7.42
C ASP A 48 -0.99 4.24 7.11
N ALA A 49 0.11 4.67 6.51
CA ALA A 49 0.32 6.06 6.11
C ALA A 49 -0.58 6.51 4.95
N TYR A 50 -1.21 5.59 4.22
CA TYR A 50 -2.29 5.88 3.27
C TYR A 50 -3.66 5.73 3.93
N GLU A 51 -3.91 4.58 4.54
CA GLU A 51 -5.25 4.15 4.98
C GLU A 51 -5.73 4.84 6.27
N SER A 52 -4.81 5.24 7.15
CA SER A 52 -5.19 5.79 8.45
C SER A 52 -6.03 7.06 8.29
N ARG A 53 -7.12 7.17 9.05
CA ARG A 53 -7.99 8.36 9.06
C ARG A 53 -7.57 9.44 10.05
N SER A 54 -6.64 9.12 10.94
CA SER A 54 -6.22 9.98 12.05
C SER A 54 -4.72 10.29 12.06
N MET A 55 -3.92 9.62 11.21
CA MET A 55 -2.47 9.83 11.16
C MET A 55 -2.12 11.23 10.62
N THR A 56 -1.25 11.93 11.35
CA THR A 56 -0.77 13.27 11.00
C THR A 56 0.19 13.25 9.81
N HIS A 57 0.32 14.38 9.10
CA HIS A 57 1.24 14.50 7.96
C HIS A 57 2.70 14.18 8.32
N GLY A 58 3.15 14.62 9.50
CA GLY A 58 4.51 14.36 9.96
C GLY A 58 4.79 12.87 10.16
N ILE A 59 3.82 12.10 10.68
CA ILE A 59 3.97 10.65 10.85
C ILE A 59 3.95 9.96 9.48
N ARG A 60 3.04 10.34 8.57
CA ARG A 60 2.99 9.82 7.19
C ARG A 60 4.30 10.05 6.44
N ALA A 61 4.84 11.26 6.53
CA ALA A 61 6.12 11.60 5.90
C ALA A 61 7.27 10.78 6.48
N LYS A 62 7.31 10.55 7.80
CA LYS A 62 8.31 9.69 8.43
C LYS A 62 8.21 8.25 7.93
N ALA A 63 7.01 7.68 7.84
CA ALA A 63 6.79 6.34 7.31
C ALA A 63 7.30 6.22 5.86
N ALA A 64 6.93 7.19 5.00
CA ALA A 64 7.40 7.24 3.61
C ALA A 64 8.94 7.35 3.52
N LEU A 65 9.55 8.27 4.26
CA LEU A 65 11.01 8.44 4.24
C LEU A 65 11.74 7.20 4.77
N ARG A 66 11.20 6.54 5.80
CA ARG A 66 11.74 5.27 6.32
C ARG A 66 11.71 4.18 5.26
N ALA A 67 10.58 4.02 4.57
CA ALA A 67 10.46 3.06 3.47
C ALA A 67 11.41 3.37 2.31
N ARG A 68 11.54 4.65 1.91
CA ARG A 68 12.50 5.08 0.89
C ARG A 68 13.94 4.72 1.26
N LEU A 69 14.33 5.01 2.50
CA LEU A 69 15.68 4.71 2.99
C LEU A 69 15.93 3.21 3.00
N PHE A 70 14.97 2.41 3.45
CA PHE A 70 15.09 0.96 3.48
C PHE A 70 15.29 0.36 2.10
N PHE A 71 14.43 0.68 1.13
CA PHE A 71 14.55 0.14 -0.22
C PHE A 71 15.84 0.58 -0.91
N SER A 72 16.26 1.83 -0.71
CA SER A 72 17.52 2.34 -1.25
C SER A 72 18.73 1.64 -0.63
N THR A 73 18.69 1.41 0.68
CA THR A 73 19.77 0.71 1.42
C THR A 73 19.84 -0.75 1.02
N TRP A 74 18.69 -1.42 0.83
CA TRP A 74 18.65 -2.81 0.39
C TRP A 74 19.26 -2.97 -1.01
N LYS A 75 18.88 -2.12 -1.98
CA LYS A 75 19.49 -2.12 -3.33
C LYS A 75 21.01 -1.91 -3.25
N LEU A 76 21.46 -0.88 -2.52
CA LEU A 76 22.88 -0.57 -2.35
C LEU A 76 23.66 -1.72 -1.69
N PHE A 77 23.06 -2.40 -0.71
CA PHE A 77 23.66 -3.56 -0.07
C PHE A 77 23.85 -4.72 -1.06
N LEU A 78 22.81 -5.06 -1.84
CA LEU A 78 22.89 -6.13 -2.83
C LEU A 78 23.99 -5.86 -3.86
N ASP A 79 24.06 -4.62 -4.36
CA ASP A 79 25.09 -4.21 -5.31
C ASP A 79 26.50 -4.34 -4.73
N LYS A 80 26.71 -3.87 -3.49
CA LYS A 80 28.01 -3.95 -2.81
C LYS A 80 28.45 -5.38 -2.52
N GLN A 81 27.51 -6.28 -2.25
CA GLN A 81 27.80 -7.69 -1.95
C GLN A 81 27.81 -8.58 -3.20
N GLY A 82 27.53 -8.03 -4.39
CA GLY A 82 27.48 -8.79 -5.64
C GLY A 82 26.28 -9.72 -5.76
N TYR A 83 25.20 -9.47 -5.00
CA TYR A 83 23.97 -10.24 -5.10
C TYR A 83 23.10 -9.72 -6.24
N PRO A 84 22.70 -10.57 -7.22
CA PRO A 84 21.83 -10.13 -8.31
C PRO A 84 20.46 -9.66 -7.80
N GLN A 85 20.13 -8.39 -8.00
CA GLN A 85 18.84 -7.82 -7.58
C GLN A 85 17.65 -8.60 -8.15
N ALA A 86 17.74 -9.10 -9.38
CA ALA A 86 16.69 -9.91 -10.03
C ALA A 86 16.28 -11.16 -9.23
N ARG A 87 17.14 -11.65 -8.30
CA ARG A 87 16.88 -12.81 -7.46
C ARG A 87 16.62 -12.45 -5.99
N TYR A 88 17.31 -11.43 -5.48
CA TYR A 88 17.35 -11.13 -4.04
C TYR A 88 16.61 -9.84 -3.65
N TYR A 89 15.96 -9.20 -4.61
CA TYR A 89 15.14 -8.02 -4.39
C TYR A 89 13.68 -8.28 -4.78
N ILE A 90 12.80 -7.36 -4.40
CA ILE A 90 11.43 -7.36 -4.89
C ILE A 90 11.40 -7.18 -6.42
N SER A 91 10.26 -7.52 -7.04
CA SER A 91 10.13 -7.41 -8.49
C SER A 91 10.31 -5.95 -8.96
N PRO A 92 10.86 -5.72 -10.17
CA PRO A 92 10.99 -4.36 -10.71
C PRO A 92 9.66 -3.59 -10.78
N ALA A 93 8.57 -4.31 -11.00
CA ALA A 93 7.22 -3.72 -10.98
C ALA A 93 6.83 -3.24 -9.58
N ALA A 94 7.10 -4.04 -8.54
CA ALA A 94 6.83 -3.66 -7.16
C ALA A 94 7.71 -2.47 -6.74
N ASP A 95 9.00 -2.47 -7.07
CA ASP A 95 9.92 -1.36 -6.78
C ASP A 95 9.41 -0.04 -7.38
N LYS A 96 9.01 -0.06 -8.65
CA LYS A 96 8.43 1.11 -9.32
C LYS A 96 7.12 1.59 -8.67
N ILE A 97 6.28 0.67 -8.22
CA ILE A 97 5.05 1.01 -7.49
C ILE A 97 5.40 1.69 -6.16
N TYR A 98 6.39 1.16 -5.41
CA TYR A 98 6.84 1.79 -4.18
C TYR A 98 7.38 3.20 -4.42
N ASP A 99 8.23 3.41 -5.43
CA ASP A 99 8.72 4.75 -5.76
C ASP A 99 7.56 5.73 -6.03
N MET A 100 6.57 5.30 -6.83
CA MET A 100 5.37 6.09 -7.12
C MET A 100 4.53 6.41 -5.87
N LEU A 101 4.33 5.44 -4.98
CA LEU A 101 3.61 5.66 -3.73
C LEU A 101 4.37 6.63 -2.82
N LEU A 102 5.67 6.45 -2.67
CA LEU A 102 6.49 7.28 -1.81
C LEU A 102 6.54 8.74 -2.29
N ASP A 103 6.77 8.95 -3.59
CA ASP A 103 6.75 10.30 -4.18
C ASP A 103 5.34 10.91 -4.17
N GLY A 104 4.32 10.09 -4.45
CA GLY A 104 2.93 10.53 -4.43
C GLY A 104 2.49 11.01 -3.04
N LEU A 105 2.75 10.23 -1.99
CA LEU A 105 2.37 10.60 -0.63
C LEU A 105 3.10 11.86 -0.15
N LEU A 106 4.41 11.95 -0.38
CA LEU A 106 5.20 13.13 -0.01
C LEU A 106 4.76 14.36 -0.81
N GLY A 107 4.53 14.20 -2.11
CA GLY A 107 4.01 15.26 -2.99
C GLY A 107 2.66 15.77 -2.53
N LEU A 108 1.71 14.89 -2.23
CA LEU A 108 0.39 15.26 -1.69
C LEU A 108 0.52 16.04 -0.38
N ILE A 109 1.39 15.58 0.54
CA ILE A 109 1.64 16.28 1.80
C ILE A 109 2.18 17.70 1.55
N LEU A 110 3.17 17.85 0.66
CA LEU A 110 3.77 19.15 0.35
C LEU A 110 2.76 20.08 -0.32
N ILE A 111 1.98 19.58 -1.29
CA ILE A 111 0.95 20.35 -1.98
C ILE A 111 -0.12 20.85 -0.99
N HIS A 112 -0.62 19.96 -0.11
CA HIS A 112 -1.61 20.36 0.90
C HIS A 112 -1.06 21.33 1.94
N ARG A 113 0.22 21.22 2.29
CA ARG A 113 0.84 22.12 3.28
C ARG A 113 1.17 23.49 2.69
N ASP A 114 1.75 23.53 1.50
CA ASP A 114 2.45 24.73 0.98
C ASP A 114 1.73 25.41 -0.19
N HIS A 115 0.88 24.68 -0.92
CA HIS A 115 0.36 25.14 -2.21
C HIS A 115 -1.16 25.23 -2.29
N LEU A 116 -1.90 24.60 -1.37
CA LEU A 116 -3.36 24.70 -1.33
C LEU A 116 -3.79 26.03 -0.69
N SER A 117 -4.51 26.85 -1.47
CA SER A 117 -4.95 28.19 -1.06
C SER A 117 -5.95 28.18 0.10
N SER A 118 -6.57 27.03 0.38
CA SER A 118 -7.54 26.86 1.45
C SER A 118 -7.02 25.89 2.51
N PRO A 119 -6.58 26.38 3.68
CA PRO A 119 -6.11 25.54 4.79
C PRO A 119 -7.20 24.63 5.37
N SER A 120 -8.47 24.87 5.02
CA SER A 120 -9.62 24.09 5.48
C SER A 120 -9.81 22.76 4.76
N ILE A 121 -9.10 22.51 3.65
CA ILE A 121 -9.24 21.26 2.88
C ILE A 121 -8.23 20.24 3.44
N PRO A 122 -8.69 19.23 4.20
CA PRO A 122 -7.79 18.23 4.73
C PRO A 122 -7.24 17.34 3.62
N LEU A 123 -5.98 16.92 3.75
CA LEU A 123 -5.47 15.79 2.98
C LEU A 123 -6.09 14.49 3.53
N LEU A 124 -6.74 13.73 2.67
CA LEU A 124 -7.40 12.45 2.99
C LEU A 124 -6.78 11.33 2.13
N PRO A 125 -5.59 10.79 2.47
CA PRO A 125 -4.87 9.86 1.58
C PRO A 125 -5.69 8.61 1.20
N TRP A 126 -6.47 8.06 2.14
CA TRP A 126 -7.42 6.95 1.94
C TRP A 126 -8.58 7.25 0.97
N LYS A 127 -8.68 8.47 0.45
CA LYS A 127 -9.63 8.84 -0.61
C LYS A 127 -9.00 8.90 -2.00
N HIS A 128 -7.68 8.71 -2.10
CA HIS A 128 -6.96 8.66 -3.37
C HIS A 128 -6.82 7.23 -3.93
N GLU A 129 -7.39 6.23 -3.26
CA GLU A 129 -7.40 4.84 -3.66
C GLU A 129 -8.59 4.49 -4.58
N SER A 130 -8.53 3.32 -5.21
CA SER A 130 -9.59 2.79 -6.09
C SER A 130 -10.75 2.14 -5.33
N MET A 131 -10.70 2.02 -4.00
CA MET A 131 -11.72 1.33 -3.20
C MET A 131 -13.14 1.84 -3.47
N GLY A 132 -13.31 3.15 -3.69
CA GLY A 132 -14.61 3.72 -4.07
C GLY A 132 -15.15 3.12 -5.38
N ASN A 133 -14.29 2.99 -6.38
CA ASN A 133 -14.64 2.40 -7.68
C ASN A 133 -14.96 0.91 -7.54
N GLU A 134 -14.16 0.17 -6.77
CA GLU A 134 -14.38 -1.26 -6.55
C GLU A 134 -15.70 -1.55 -5.86
N ARG A 135 -16.08 -0.73 -4.88
CA ARG A 135 -17.39 -0.83 -4.21
C ARG A 135 -18.55 -0.54 -5.15
N ILE A 136 -18.40 0.41 -6.08
CA ILE A 136 -19.39 0.67 -7.13
C ILE A 136 -19.51 -0.56 -8.03
N PHE A 137 -18.40 -1.15 -8.48
CA PHE A 137 -18.43 -2.37 -9.29
C PHE A 137 -19.04 -3.57 -8.55
N ALA A 138 -18.77 -3.71 -7.24
CA ALA A 138 -19.40 -4.74 -6.43
C ALA A 138 -20.93 -4.55 -6.36
N ALA A 139 -21.39 -3.34 -6.07
CA ALA A 139 -22.83 -3.03 -6.05
C ALA A 139 -23.50 -3.25 -7.41
N LEU A 140 -22.81 -2.94 -8.52
CA LEU A 140 -23.28 -3.24 -9.87
C LEU A 140 -23.41 -4.75 -10.13
N ARG A 141 -22.48 -5.57 -9.61
CA ARG A 141 -22.55 -7.05 -9.72
C ARG A 141 -23.66 -7.66 -8.88
N ASP A 142 -23.99 -7.05 -7.75
CA ASP A 142 -25.14 -7.47 -6.93
C ASP A 142 -26.47 -7.28 -7.68
N LEU A 143 -26.55 -6.28 -8.56
CA LEU A 143 -27.69 -6.06 -9.45
C LEU A 143 -27.63 -6.95 -10.71
N PHE A 144 -26.46 -7.09 -11.32
CA PHE A 144 -26.24 -7.83 -12.56
C PHE A 144 -24.94 -8.63 -12.51
N ALA A 145 -25.02 -9.95 -12.34
CA ALA A 145 -23.83 -10.82 -12.23
C ALA A 145 -22.87 -10.67 -13.43
N ASP A 146 -23.42 -10.66 -14.65
CA ASP A 146 -22.70 -10.33 -15.89
C ASP A 146 -23.37 -9.12 -16.54
N MET A 147 -22.75 -7.96 -16.37
CA MET A 147 -23.34 -6.68 -16.74
C MET A 147 -22.83 -6.19 -18.09
N SER A 148 -23.75 -5.79 -18.98
CA SER A 148 -23.43 -5.01 -20.18
C SER A 148 -23.18 -3.53 -19.85
N LEU A 149 -22.45 -2.81 -20.70
CA LEU A 149 -22.21 -1.38 -20.52
C LEU A 149 -23.52 -0.58 -20.39
N ALA A 150 -24.56 -0.94 -21.14
CA ALA A 150 -25.87 -0.29 -21.05
C ALA A 150 -26.49 -0.46 -19.66
N GLN A 151 -26.49 -1.69 -19.12
CA GLN A 151 -26.98 -1.96 -17.77
C GLN A 151 -26.21 -1.17 -16.70
N ALA A 152 -24.89 -1.04 -16.86
CA ALA A 152 -24.05 -0.24 -15.97
C ALA A 152 -24.50 1.23 -15.96
N ILE A 153 -24.63 1.84 -17.15
CA ILE A 153 -25.00 3.25 -17.30
C ILE A 153 -26.39 3.52 -16.71
N PHE A 154 -27.36 2.63 -16.93
CA PHE A 154 -28.71 2.79 -16.38
C PHE A 154 -28.81 2.50 -14.88
N ALA A 155 -27.88 1.74 -14.31
CA ALA A 155 -27.86 1.44 -12.87
C ALA A 155 -27.22 2.54 -12.04
N ILE A 156 -26.24 3.29 -12.58
CA ILE A 156 -25.50 4.35 -11.87
C ILE A 156 -26.40 5.35 -11.13
N PRO A 157 -27.51 5.87 -11.68
CA PRO A 157 -28.38 6.82 -10.97
C PRO A 157 -29.07 6.23 -9.73
N ASN A 158 -29.10 4.91 -9.59
CA ASN A 158 -29.78 4.19 -8.51
C ASN A 158 -28.81 3.65 -7.45
N LEU A 159 -27.51 3.93 -7.57
CA LEU A 159 -26.44 3.57 -6.63
C LEU A 159 -26.06 4.76 -5.74
#